data_AF-A0A959S7B5-F1
#
_entry.id   AF-A0A959S7B5-F1
#
_cell.length_a   1.000
_cell.length_b   1.000
_cell.length_c   1.000
_cell.angle_alpha   90.00
_cell.angle_beta   90.00
_cell.angle_gamma   90.00
#
_symmetry.space_group_name_H-M   'P 1'
#
loop_
_entity.id
_entity.type
_entity.pdbx_description
1 polymer ?
#
loop_
_entity_poly.entity_id
_entity_poly.type
_entity_poly.pdbx_seq_one_letter_code
_entity_poly.pdbx_strand_id
1 'polypeptide(L)'
;VFGKFKHVVTIEDGSIQGGMGSAVLEFMADHGYHAQVKRLGIPDRWIEHGTQNELYAECGFDDKALIAAVKEVLGSQAGLVGKTGRKASA
;
A
#
# COMPACT_ATOMS: atom_id res chain seq x y z
N VAL A 1 4.36 -13.96 7.87
CA VAL A 1 4.62 -12.71 7.12
C VAL A 1 4.51 -11.49 8.02
N PHE A 2 3.34 -11.18 8.57
CA PHE A 2 3.10 -9.95 9.35
C PHE A 2 3.85 -9.86 10.69
N GLY A 3 4.28 -10.98 11.26
CA GLY A 3 5.18 -10.98 12.44
C GLY A 3 6.64 -10.69 12.13
N LYS A 4 7.04 -10.69 10.84
CA LYS A 4 8.44 -10.49 10.40
C LYS A 4 8.63 -9.17 9.65
N PHE A 5 7.64 -8.77 8.83
CA PHE A 5 7.73 -7.59 7.99
C PHE A 5 6.75 -6.51 8.45
N LYS A 6 7.26 -5.28 8.63
CA LYS A 6 6.45 -4.12 9.02
C LYS A 6 5.63 -3.54 7.88
N HIS A 7 6.06 -3.75 6.64
CA HIS A 7 5.43 -3.26 5.43
C HIS A 7 5.20 -4.44 4.47
N VAL A 8 4.02 -4.52 3.89
CA VAL A 8 3.63 -5.52 2.91
C VAL A 8 2.96 -4.79 1.73
N VAL A 9 3.33 -5.17 0.52
CA VAL A 9 2.64 -4.72 -0.70
C VAL A 9 2.01 -5.93 -1.35
N THR A 10 0.72 -5.85 -1.65
CA THR A 10 0.00 -6.84 -2.45
C THR A 10 -0.22 -6.28 -3.85
N ILE A 11 -0.08 -7.15 -4.86
CA ILE A 11 -0.35 -6.84 -6.25
C ILE A 11 -1.17 -7.98 -6.84
N GLU A 12 -2.24 -7.66 -7.55
CA GLU A 12 -3.10 -8.63 -8.20
C GLU A 12 -3.65 -8.08 -9.52
N ASP A 13 -3.79 -8.95 -10.52
CA ASP A 13 -4.56 -8.67 -11.74
C ASP A 13 -6.04 -9.01 -11.48
N GLY A 14 -6.63 -8.23 -10.57
CA GLY A 14 -7.96 -8.48 -10.01
C GLY A 14 -8.48 -7.27 -9.23
N SER A 15 -9.75 -7.30 -8.86
CA SER A 15 -10.38 -6.21 -8.10
C SER A 15 -9.72 -6.00 -6.75
N ILE A 16 -9.34 -4.76 -6.42
CA ILE A 16 -8.88 -4.41 -5.07
C ILE A 16 -10.02 -4.61 -4.06
N GLN A 17 -11.27 -4.38 -4.46
CA GLN A 17 -12.45 -4.56 -3.62
C GLN A 17 -12.82 -6.04 -3.60
N GLY A 18 -12.65 -6.68 -2.44
CA GLY A 18 -13.02 -8.09 -2.25
C GLY A 18 -12.08 -9.10 -2.90
N GLY A 19 -10.95 -8.65 -3.49
CA GLY A 19 -9.94 -9.53 -4.08
C GLY A 19 -8.98 -10.13 -3.07
N MET A 20 -7.84 -10.59 -3.57
CA MET A 20 -6.79 -11.23 -2.78
C MET A 20 -6.27 -10.30 -1.69
N GLY A 21 -6.00 -9.03 -2.01
CA GLY A 21 -5.52 -8.06 -1.03
C GLY A 21 -6.53 -7.81 0.10
N SER A 22 -7.83 -7.92 -0.15
CA SER A 22 -8.87 -7.88 0.89
C SER A 22 -8.81 -9.11 1.78
N ALA A 23 -8.75 -10.32 1.22
CA ALA A 23 -8.63 -11.55 2.01
C ALA A 23 -7.37 -11.59 2.89
N VAL A 24 -6.25 -11.04 2.37
CA VAL A 24 -5.01 -10.89 3.13
C VAL A 24 -5.18 -9.92 4.31
N LEU A 25 -5.91 -8.83 4.14
CA LEU A 25 -6.24 -7.88 5.21
C LEU A 25 -7.17 -8.48 6.25
N GLU A 26 -8.20 -9.22 5.82
CA GLU A 26 -9.12 -9.93 6.70
C GLU A 26 -8.36 -10.92 7.60
N PHE A 27 -7.53 -11.78 6.99
CA PHE A 27 -6.66 -12.69 7.74
C PHE A 27 -5.75 -11.93 8.72
N MET A 28 -5.15 -10.82 8.29
CA MET A 28 -4.26 -10.01 9.13
C MET A 28 -5.01 -9.47 10.36
N ALA A 29 -6.22 -8.95 10.16
CA ALA A 29 -7.06 -8.39 11.21
C ALA A 29 -7.55 -9.46 12.19
N ASP A 30 -8.07 -10.59 11.68
CA ASP A 30 -8.60 -11.70 12.49
C ASP A 30 -7.55 -12.32 13.42
N HIS A 31 -6.27 -12.24 13.05
CA HIS A 31 -5.15 -12.78 13.82
C HIS A 31 -4.39 -11.70 14.62
N GLY A 32 -4.90 -10.46 14.68
CA GLY A 32 -4.32 -9.39 15.52
C GLY A 32 -2.97 -8.87 15.06
N TYR A 33 -2.68 -8.92 13.75
CA TYR A 33 -1.46 -8.35 13.20
C TYR A 33 -1.65 -6.88 12.80
N HIS A 34 -0.55 -6.11 12.83
CA HIS A 34 -0.58 -4.64 12.62
C HIS A 34 0.45 -4.14 11.59
N ALA A 35 0.86 -4.98 10.64
CA ALA A 35 1.74 -4.54 9.56
C ALA A 35 1.02 -3.52 8.65
N GLN A 36 1.76 -2.57 8.09
CA GLN A 36 1.22 -1.66 7.07
C GLN A 36 1.09 -2.41 5.75
N VAL A 37 -0.11 -2.45 5.18
CA VAL A 37 -0.37 -3.11 3.90
C VAL A 37 -0.80 -2.08 2.85
N LYS A 38 -0.09 -2.04 1.72
CA LYS A 38 -0.51 -1.31 0.50
C LYS A 38 -1.02 -2.33 -0.52
N ARG A 39 -2.10 -2.00 -1.22
CA ARG A 39 -2.73 -2.89 -2.21
C ARG A 39 -2.76 -2.22 -3.57
N LEU A 40 -2.34 -2.96 -4.60
CA LEU A 40 -2.33 -2.57 -5.99
C LEU A 40 -3.13 -3.60 -6.79
N GLY A 41 -3.97 -3.13 -7.72
CA GLY A 41 -4.82 -3.98 -8.54
C GLY A 41 -5.85 -3.15 -9.31
N ILE A 42 -6.87 -3.78 -9.84
CA ILE A 42 -7.93 -3.12 -10.61
C ILE A 42 -8.85 -2.38 -9.63
N PRO A 43 -9.03 -1.06 -9.75
CA PRO A 43 -9.94 -0.31 -8.89
C PRO A 43 -11.39 -0.44 -9.36
N ASP A 44 -12.32 -0.15 -8.45
CA ASP A 44 -13.77 -0.13 -8.70
C ASP A 44 -14.22 1.05 -9.56
N ARG A 45 -13.85 1.01 -10.84
CA ARG A 45 -14.31 1.91 -11.91
C ARG A 45 -14.17 1.21 -13.26
N TRP A 46 -14.82 1.77 -14.27
CA TRP A 46 -14.66 1.31 -15.64
C TRP A 46 -13.22 1.50 -16.14
N ILE A 47 -12.69 0.49 -16.84
CA ILE A 47 -11.38 0.50 -17.51
C ILE A 47 -11.63 0.38 -19.00
N GLU A 48 -11.00 1.24 -19.79
CA GLU A 48 -11.18 1.20 -21.24
C GLU A 48 -10.44 0.04 -21.90
N HIS A 49 -10.68 -0.17 -23.19
CA HIS A 49 -9.93 -1.15 -23.97
C HIS A 49 -8.52 -0.64 -24.28
N GLY A 50 -7.55 -1.54 -24.19
CA GLY A 50 -6.15 -1.25 -24.47
C GLY A 50 -5.30 -2.51 -24.43
N THR A 51 -4.00 -2.35 -24.70
CA THR A 51 -3.03 -3.41 -24.47
C THR A 51 -2.84 -3.64 -22.97
N GLN A 52 -2.44 -4.84 -22.58
CA GLN A 52 -2.26 -5.19 -21.16
C GLN A 52 -1.34 -4.22 -20.42
N ASN A 53 -0.26 -3.76 -21.04
CA ASN A 53 0.66 -2.78 -20.43
C ASN A 53 -0.01 -1.42 -20.19
N GLU A 54 -0.86 -0.96 -21.12
CA GLU A 54 -1.63 0.27 -20.95
C GLU A 54 -2.63 0.12 -19.82
N LEU A 55 -3.33 -1.01 -19.74
CA LEU A 55 -4.31 -1.27 -18.69
C LEU A 55 -3.68 -1.36 -17.31
N TYR A 56 -2.49 -1.97 -17.19
CA TYR A 56 -1.75 -2.02 -15.93
C TYR A 56 -1.32 -0.63 -15.45
N ALA A 57 -0.85 0.21 -16.39
CA ALA A 57 -0.51 1.60 -16.11
C ALA A 57 -1.76 2.42 -15.72
N GLU A 58 -2.87 2.25 -16.44
CA GLU A 58 -4.15 2.91 -16.14
C GLU A 58 -4.71 2.50 -14.78
N CYS A 59 -4.60 1.23 -14.41
CA CYS A 59 -5.04 0.72 -13.12
C CYS A 59 -4.06 1.04 -11.98
N GLY A 60 -2.83 1.45 -12.31
CA GLY A 60 -1.82 1.84 -11.31
C GLY A 60 -1.20 0.66 -10.59
N PHE A 61 -0.93 -0.45 -11.29
CA PHE A 61 -0.20 -1.59 -10.75
C PHE A 61 0.93 -2.08 -11.66
N ASP A 62 1.38 -1.23 -12.58
CA ASP A 62 2.61 -1.47 -13.35
C ASP A 62 3.89 -1.42 -12.48
N ASP A 63 5.03 -1.65 -13.11
CA ASP A 63 6.34 -1.62 -12.47
C ASP A 63 6.65 -0.27 -11.79
N LYS A 64 6.28 0.84 -12.43
CA LYS A 64 6.43 2.19 -11.88
C LYS A 64 5.58 2.39 -10.64
N ALA A 65 4.31 1.98 -10.67
CA ALA A 65 3.41 2.05 -9.54
C ALA A 65 3.87 1.17 -8.38
N LEU A 66 4.38 -0.03 -8.66
CA LEU A 66 4.95 -0.92 -7.64
C LEU A 66 6.17 -0.29 -6.95
N ILE A 67 7.10 0.28 -7.73
CA ILE A 67 8.27 0.98 -7.17
C ILE A 67 7.84 2.17 -6.32
N ALA A 68 6.86 2.96 -6.79
CA ALA A 68 6.33 4.09 -6.05
C ALA A 68 5.67 3.65 -4.73
N ALA A 69 4.85 2.60 -4.76
CA ALA A 69 4.21 2.02 -3.58
C ALA A 69 5.22 1.52 -2.55
N VAL A 70 6.28 0.84 -2.99
CA VAL A 70 7.37 0.39 -2.10
C VAL A 70 8.10 1.58 -1.47
N LYS A 71 8.40 2.63 -2.24
CA LYS A 71 9.02 3.86 -1.72
C LYS A 71 8.11 4.58 -0.72
N GLU A 72 6.80 4.64 -0.98
CA GLU A 72 5.81 5.24 -0.10
C GLU A 72 5.79 4.55 1.27
N VAL A 73 5.69 3.21 1.29
CA VAL A 73 5.64 2.46 2.56
C VAL A 73 6.95 2.53 3.34
N LEU A 74 8.11 2.61 2.65
CA LEU A 74 9.41 2.77 3.31
C LEU A 74 9.70 4.21 3.77
N GLY A 75 9.22 5.22 3.04
CA GLY A 75 9.44 6.64 3.31
C GLY A 75 8.53 7.22 4.40
N SER A 76 7.51 6.48 4.83
CA SER A 76 6.51 6.90 5.84
C SER A 76 7.07 7.00 7.28
N GLN A 77 8.38 6.89 7.51
CA GLN A 77 9.03 7.00 8.82
C GLN A 77 9.59 8.41 9.16
N ALA A 78 9.27 9.46 8.37
CA ALA A 78 9.83 10.81 8.57
C ALA A 78 8.99 11.76 9.45
N GLY A 79 8.20 11.25 10.41
CA GLY A 79 7.26 12.10 11.14
C GLY A 79 6.91 11.66 12.55
N LEU A 80 7.89 11.44 13.44
CA LEU A 80 7.65 11.33 14.90
C LEU A 80 8.90 11.55 15.79
N VAL A 81 9.87 12.38 15.37
CA VAL A 81 10.86 12.94 16.31
C VAL A 81 10.30 14.24 16.90
N GLY A 82 10.21 14.27 18.22
CA GLY A 82 9.36 15.17 18.98
C GLY A 82 9.57 16.66 18.75
N LYS A 83 8.45 17.38 18.63
CA LYS A 83 8.36 18.79 19.04
C LYS A 83 8.34 18.84 20.57
N THR A 84 9.45 18.52 21.22
CA THR A 84 9.61 18.80 22.65
C THR A 84 9.94 20.28 22.77
N GLY A 85 9.05 21.04 23.39
CA GLY A 85 9.27 22.45 23.67
C GLY A 85 10.51 22.67 24.55
N ARG A 86 11.27 23.71 24.19
CA ARG A 86 11.99 24.64 25.09
C ARG A 86 12.42 25.84 24.25
N LYS A 87 11.62 26.91 24.26
CA LYS A 87 12.18 28.26 24.21
C LYS A 87 12.12 28.78 25.63
N ALA A 88 13.27 28.74 26.31
CA ALA A 88 13.49 29.44 27.55
C ALA A 88 14.00 30.86 27.22
N SER A 89 13.41 31.83 27.92
CA SER A 89 13.93 33.14 28.32
C SER A 89 14.47 34.10 27.25
N ALA A 90 13.70 35.16 27.01
CA ALA A 90 14.20 36.53 27.00
C ALA A 90 13.81 37.18 28.34
#